data_AF-A0A1H3AZZ5-F1
#
_entry.id   AF-A0A1H3AZZ5-F1
#
_cell.length_a   1.000
_cell.length_b   1.000
_cell.length_c   1.000
_cell.angle_alpha   90.00
_cell.angle_beta   90.00
_cell.angle_gamma   90.00
#
_symmetry.space_group_name_H-M   'P 1'
#
loop_
_entity.id
_entity.type
_entity.pdbx_description
1 polymer ?
#
loop_
_entity_poly.entity_id
_entity_poly.type
_entity_poly.pdbx_seq_one_letter_code
_entity_poly.pdbx_strand_id
1 'polypeptide(L)'
;MNRYRALQQARDVVDDFDLADTERERDALVSDDRFLAVASVYQEVRVLVDYRDSLGAVQEAADCLEEAVRENADRVLNQPER
;
A
#
# COMPACT_ATOMS: atom_id res chain seq x y z
N MET A 1 -6.39 -15.66 1.69
CA MET A 1 -5.75 -14.67 0.79
C MET A 1 -4.49 -15.32 0.22
N ASN A 2 -4.31 -15.37 -1.10
CA ASN A 2 -3.13 -16.02 -1.70
C ASN A 2 -1.92 -15.10 -1.50
N ARG A 3 -0.86 -15.56 -0.82
CA ARG A 3 0.33 -14.75 -0.50
C ARG A 3 0.98 -14.14 -1.74
N TYR A 4 0.91 -14.85 -2.87
CA TYR A 4 1.37 -14.34 -4.17
C TYR A 4 0.59 -13.08 -4.61
N ARG A 5 -0.73 -13.05 -4.40
CA ARG A 5 -1.58 -11.91 -4.73
C ARG A 5 -1.28 -10.70 -3.85
N ALA A 6 -1.08 -10.90 -2.55
CA ALA A 6 -0.72 -9.82 -1.62
C ALA A 6 0.65 -9.20 -1.95
N LEU A 7 1.63 -10.01 -2.35
CA LEU A 7 2.94 -9.53 -2.80
C LEU A 7 2.82 -8.70 -4.08
N GLN A 8 2.01 -9.15 -5.04
CA GLN A 8 1.78 -8.37 -6.26
C GLN A 8 1.08 -7.04 -5.95
N GLN A 9 0.02 -7.07 -5.14
CA GLN A 9 -0.70 -5.86 -4.70
C GLN A 9 0.22 -4.87 -3.99
N ALA A 10 1.12 -5.35 -3.13
CA ALA A 10 2.09 -4.49 -2.47
C ALA A 10 3.12 -3.88 -3.44
N ARG A 11 3.57 -4.63 -4.46
CA ARG A 11 4.44 -4.08 -5.51
C ARG A 11 3.75 -3.00 -6.31
N ASP A 12 2.51 -3.26 -6.72
CA ASP A 12 1.70 -2.30 -7.47
C ASP A 12 1.50 -1.02 -6.63
N VAL A 13 1.25 -1.13 -5.32
CA VAL A 13 1.17 0.03 -4.41
C VAL A 13 2.51 0.77 -4.27
N VAL A 14 3.63 0.06 -4.19
CA VAL A 14 4.96 0.72 -4.15
C VAL A 14 5.19 1.54 -5.41
N ASP A 15 4.83 1.00 -6.58
CA ASP A 15 4.98 1.68 -7.86
C ASP A 15 3.96 2.82 -8.03
N ASP A 16 2.70 2.64 -7.63
CA ASP A 16 1.64 3.65 -7.72
C ASP A 16 1.94 4.92 -6.91
N PHE A 17 2.66 4.76 -5.79
CA PHE A 17 2.98 5.83 -4.86
C PHE A 17 4.45 6.27 -4.90
N ASP A 18 5.25 5.72 -5.81
CA ASP A 18 6.69 5.97 -5.91
C ASP A 18 7.41 5.83 -4.54
N LEU A 19 7.11 4.75 -3.79
CA LEU A 19 7.54 4.59 -2.38
C LEU A 19 8.98 4.07 -2.21
N ALA A 20 9.65 3.66 -3.29
CA ALA A 20 10.98 3.08 -3.23
C ALA A 20 11.82 3.49 -4.44
N ASP A 21 13.01 4.03 -4.18
CA ASP A 21 13.99 4.40 -5.20
C ASP A 21 14.92 3.24 -5.55
N THR A 22 15.01 2.25 -4.66
CA THR A 22 15.90 1.10 -4.80
C THR A 22 15.17 -0.23 -4.67
N GLU A 23 15.75 -1.29 -5.26
CA GLU A 23 15.25 -2.66 -5.10
C GLU A 23 15.28 -3.11 -3.63
N ARG A 24 16.27 -2.65 -2.85
CA ARG A 24 16.37 -2.96 -1.41
C ARG A 24 15.20 -2.37 -0.61
N GLU A 25 14.81 -1.13 -0.89
CA GLU A 25 13.67 -0.48 -0.22
C GLU A 25 12.36 -1.15 -0.61
N ARG A 26 12.20 -1.47 -1.89
CA ARG A 26 11.06 -2.24 -2.40
C ARG A 26 10.95 -3.59 -1.68
N ASP A 27 12.05 -4.32 -1.56
CA ASP A 27 12.10 -5.61 -0.86
C ASP A 27 11.77 -5.47 0.63
N ALA A 28 12.27 -4.43 1.30
CA ALA A 28 11.95 -4.15 2.69
C ALA A 28 10.44 -3.93 2.88
N LEU A 29 9.82 -3.12 2.03
CA LEU A 29 8.38 -2.83 2.05
C LEU A 29 7.54 -4.10 1.83
N VAL A 30 7.81 -4.86 0.77
CA VAL A 30 7.00 -6.06 0.46
C VAL A 30 7.27 -7.25 1.41
N SER A 31 8.30 -7.14 2.26
CA SER A 31 8.58 -8.11 3.32
C SER A 31 7.92 -7.77 4.66
N ASP A 32 7.47 -6.53 4.88
CA ASP A 32 6.75 -6.12 6.09
C ASP A 32 5.28 -6.55 6.00
N ASP A 33 4.86 -7.43 6.93
CA ASP A 33 3.51 -7.98 6.95
C ASP A 33 2.41 -6.91 7.17
N ARG A 34 2.73 -5.79 7.82
CA ARG A 34 1.77 -4.69 8.02
C ARG A 34 1.61 -3.88 6.75
N PHE A 35 2.72 -3.56 6.08
CA PHE A 35 2.69 -2.90 4.78
C PHE A 35 1.91 -3.75 3.76
N LEU A 36 2.17 -5.06 3.70
CA LEU A 36 1.42 -6.00 2.86
C LEU A 36 -0.09 -5.96 3.13
N ALA A 37 -0.50 -5.90 4.39
CA ALA A 37 -1.90 -5.84 4.76
C ALA A 37 -2.55 -4.52 4.33
N VAL A 38 -1.89 -3.39 4.59
CA VAL A 38 -2.39 -2.06 4.22
C VAL A 38 -2.49 -1.91 2.69
N ALA A 39 -1.47 -2.33 1.95
CA ALA A 39 -1.47 -2.30 0.48
C ALA A 39 -2.57 -3.19 -0.12
N SER A 40 -2.82 -4.35 0.47
CA SER A 40 -3.90 -5.24 0.03
C SER A 40 -5.28 -4.60 0.22
N VAL A 41 -5.51 -3.89 1.34
CA VAL A 41 -6.77 -3.18 1.59
C VAL A 41 -6.94 -2.00 0.63
N TYR A 42 -5.87 -1.21 0.41
CA TYR A 42 -5.88 -0.09 -0.52
C TYR A 42 -6.28 -0.52 -1.94
N GLN A 43 -5.68 -1.60 -2.47
CA GLN A 43 -5.99 -2.09 -3.81
C GLN A 43 -7.46 -2.51 -3.96
N GLU A 44 -8.06 -3.14 -2.94
CA GLU A 44 -9.48 -3.51 -2.99
C GLU A 44 -10.39 -2.28 -2.92
N VAL A 45 -10.02 -1.24 -2.16
CA VAL A 45 -10.79 0.02 -2.10
C VAL A 45 -10.66 0.84 -3.39
N ARG A 46 -9.46 0.91 -3.97
CA ARG A 46 -9.21 1.61 -5.24
C ARG A 46 -10.04 1.02 -6.39
N VAL A 47 -10.16 -0.30 -6.47
CA VAL A 47 -11.06 -0.96 -7.43
C VAL A 47 -12.52 -0.50 -7.25
N LEU A 48 -12.97 -0.23 -6.03
CA LEU A 48 -14.32 0.28 -5.77
C LEU A 48 -14.46 1.77 -6.13
N VAL A 49 -13.42 2.57 -5.91
CA VAL A 49 -13.34 3.99 -6.32
C VAL A 49 -13.41 4.10 -7.84
N ASP A 50 -12.64 3.29 -8.57
CA ASP A 50 -12.56 3.35 -10.03
C ASP A 50 -13.83 2.82 -10.73
N TYR A 51 -14.56 1.91 -10.08
CA TYR A 51 -15.76 1.27 -10.66
C TYR A 51 -17.06 2.07 -10.48
N ARG A 52 -17.05 3.10 -9.63
CA ARG A 52 -18.21 3.97 -9.41
C ARG A 52 -17.74 5.40 -9.54
N ASP A 53 -18.54 6.28 -10.11
CA ASP A 53 -18.43 7.74 -9.93
C ASP A 53 -18.64 8.10 -8.44
N SER A 54 -17.68 7.73 -7.59
CA SER A 54 -17.97 7.19 -6.26
C SER A 54 -18.37 8.26 -5.25
N LEU A 55 -19.54 8.02 -4.63
CA LEU A 55 -20.01 8.57 -3.36
C LEU A 55 -18.86 8.98 -2.43
N GLY A 56 -18.89 10.22 -1.93
CA GLY A 56 -17.79 10.85 -1.17
C GLY A 56 -17.24 10.07 0.02
N ALA A 57 -17.99 9.13 0.61
CA ALA A 57 -17.48 8.26 1.68
C ALA A 57 -16.45 7.21 1.20
N VAL A 58 -16.53 6.77 -0.05
CA VAL A 58 -15.54 5.85 -0.64
C VAL A 58 -14.25 6.62 -0.98
N GLN A 59 -14.38 7.88 -1.39
CA GLN A 59 -13.24 8.77 -1.57
C GLN A 59 -12.53 9.04 -0.23
N GLU A 60 -13.27 9.39 0.82
CA GLU A 60 -12.70 9.61 2.16
C GLU A 60 -11.97 8.37 2.70
N ALA A 61 -12.53 7.18 2.48
CA ALA A 61 -11.87 5.92 2.84
C ALA A 61 -10.58 5.68 2.03
N ALA A 62 -10.55 6.03 0.74
CA ALA A 62 -9.37 5.93 -0.10
C ALA A 62 -8.27 6.90 0.36
N ASP A 63 -8.64 8.15 0.66
CA ASP A 63 -7.71 9.18 1.14
C ASP A 63 -7.06 8.76 2.48
N CYS A 64 -7.84 8.24 3.44
CA CYS A 64 -7.30 7.69 4.70
C CYS A 64 -6.37 6.49 4.49
N LEU A 65 -6.66 5.63 3.50
CA LEU A 65 -5.81 4.48 3.20
C LEU A 65 -4.51 4.88 2.52
N GLU A 66 -4.54 5.90 1.66
CA GLU A 66 -3.33 6.50 1.06
C GLU A 66 -2.39 7.06 2.15
N GLU A 67 -2.93 7.77 3.15
CA GLU A 67 -2.14 8.23 4.30
C GLU A 67 -1.53 7.04 5.06
N ALA A 68 -2.33 6.01 5.37
CA ALA A 68 -1.85 4.82 6.06
C ALA A 68 -0.76 4.04 5.30
N VAL A 69 -0.84 4.00 3.95
CA VAL A 69 0.19 3.41 3.09
C VAL A 69 1.50 4.18 3.26
N ARG A 70 1.46 5.52 3.14
CA ARG A 70 2.65 6.38 3.27
C ARG A 70 3.27 6.30 4.65
N GLU A 71 2.47 6.36 5.71
CA GLU A 71 2.95 6.23 7.09
C GLU A 71 3.64 4.88 7.35
N ASN A 72 3.08 3.79 6.81
CA ASN A 72 3.69 2.48 6.97
C ASN A 72 4.96 2.34 6.14
N ALA A 73 5.01 2.94 4.95
CA ALA A 73 6.22 2.96 4.14
C ALA A 73 7.34 3.72 4.84
N ASP A 74 7.06 4.94 5.32
CA ASP A 74 8.00 5.76 6.10
C ASP A 74 8.49 4.99 7.33
N ARG A 75 7.58 4.37 8.08
CA ARG A 75 7.91 3.54 9.24
C ARG A 75 8.85 2.38 8.87
N VAL A 76 8.65 1.71 7.73
CA VAL A 76 9.50 0.59 7.31
C VAL A 76 10.89 1.08 6.89
N LEU A 77 10.95 2.15 6.11
CA LEU A 77 12.21 2.64 5.53
C LEU A 77 13.07 3.43 6.54
N ASN A 78 12.44 4.14 7.47
CA ASN A 78 13.11 4.99 8.45
C ASN A 78 13.19 4.37 9.86
N GLN A 79 12.88 3.07 10.00
CA GLN A 79 13.12 2.36 11.25
C GLN A 79 14.63 2.20 11.49
N PRO A 80 15.16 2.58 12.67
CA PRO A 80 16.54 2.25 13.02
C PRO A 80 16.68 0.73 13.10
N GLU A 81 17.66 0.19 12.38
CA GLU A 81 18.01 -1.24 12.41
C GLU A 81 18.15 -1.69 13.89
N ARG A 82 17.35 -2.67 14.31
CA ARG A 82 17.41 -3.28 15.64
C ARG A 82 18.43 -4.40 15.69
#